data_AF-A0A6J7J014-F1
#
_entry.id   AF-A0A6J7J014-F1
#
_cell.length_a   1.000
_cell.length_b   1.000
_cell.length_c   1.000
_cell.angle_alpha   90.00
_cell.angle_beta   90.00
_cell.angle_gamma   90.00
#
_symmetry.space_group_name_H-M   'P 1'
#
loop_
_entity.id
_entity.type
_entity.pdbx_description
1 polymer ?
#
loop_
_entity_poly.entity_id
_entity_poly.type
_entity_poly.pdbx_seq_one_letter_code
_entity_poly.pdbx_strand_id
1 'polypeptide(L)' 'MKSSGSPDTSDFRHLKLLRDKLGHRFRLGVVLYTGKAALPFGDRLVALPYSALWT' A
#
# COMPACT_ATOMS: atom_id res chain seq x y z
N MET A 1 15.17 -2.36 16.82
CA MET A 1 13.83 -1.94 16.35
C MET A 1 13.39 -2.92 15.28
N LYS A 2 12.34 -3.71 15.53
CA LYS A 2 11.89 -4.77 14.62
C LYS A 2 10.74 -4.23 13.77
N SER A 3 11.07 -3.68 12.60
CA SER A 3 10.07 -3.19 11.63
C SER A 3 9.53 -4.36 10.80
N SER A 4 8.85 -5.29 11.46
CA SER A 4 8.03 -6.35 10.84
C SER A 4 6.56 -6.13 11.19
N GLY A 5 6.13 -4.87 11.24
CA GLY A 5 4.73 -4.53 11.41
C GLY A 5 3.98 -4.89 10.14
N SER A 6 2.96 -5.73 10.26
CA SER A 6 1.97 -5.89 9.20
C SER A 6 1.41 -4.51 8.83
N PRO A 7 1.26 -4.19 7.53
CA PRO A 7 0.70 -2.92 7.10
C PRO A 7 -0.72 -2.82 7.66
N ASP A 8 -1.02 -1.70 8.31
CA ASP A 8 -2.34 -1.42 8.86
C ASP A 8 -3.12 -0.48 7.95
N THR A 9 -4.44 -0.47 8.11
CA THR A 9 -5.34 0.44 7.38
C THR A 9 -4.93 1.92 7.53
N SER A 10 -4.31 2.28 8.65
CA SER A 10 -3.80 3.63 8.90
C SER A 10 -2.66 4.05 7.96
N ASP A 11 -1.82 3.11 7.50
CA ASP A 11 -0.73 3.38 6.54
C ASP A 11 -1.27 3.84 5.17
N PHE A 12 -2.51 3.45 4.86
CA PHE A 12 -3.19 3.81 3.62
C PHE A 12 -4.00 5.11 3.72
N ARG A 13 -4.09 5.78 4.88
CA ARG A 13 -4.99 6.92 5.10
C ARG A 13 -4.75 8.04 4.08
N HIS A 14 -3.50 8.45 3.89
CA HIS A 14 -3.17 9.54 2.95
C HIS A 14 -3.35 9.11 1.49
N LEU A 15 -3.10 7.83 1.17
CA LEU A 15 -3.35 7.29 -0.16
C LEU A 15 -4.84 7.23 -0.48
N LYS A 16 -5.70 6.89 0.50
CA LYS A 16 -7.17 6.97 0.36
C LYS A 16 -7.61 8.39 0.07
N LEU A 17 -7.14 9.36 0.87
CA LEU A 17 -7.45 10.78 0.64
C LEU A 17 -7.01 11.24 -0.76
N LEU A 18 -5.83 10.84 -1.21
CA LEU A 18 -5.32 11.17 -2.54
C LEU A 18 -6.15 10.51 -3.66
N ARG A 19 -6.51 9.23 -3.50
CA ARG A 19 -7.40 8.50 -4.41
C ARG A 19 -8.73 9.21 -4.54
N ASP A 20 -9.34 9.58 -3.42
CA ASP A 20 -10.66 10.19 -3.41
C ASP A 20 -10.63 11.59 -4.05
N LYS A 21 -9.52 12.34 -3.88
CA LYS A 21 -9.31 13.63 -4.55
C LYS A 21 -9.05 13.53 -6.06
N LEU A 22 -8.27 12.53 -6.49
CA LEU A 22 -7.88 12.37 -7.90
C LEU A 22 -8.89 11.55 -8.70
N GLY A 23 -9.77 10.80 -8.04
CA GLY A 23 -10.82 9.99 -8.67
C GLY A 23 -10.24 9.04 -9.72
N HIS A 24 -10.65 9.20 -10.98
CA HIS A 24 -10.19 8.37 -12.09
C HIS A 24 -8.70 8.57 -12.44
N ARG A 25 -8.10 9.71 -12.08
CA ARG A 25 -6.67 9.95 -12.30
C ARG A 25 -5.79 9.13 -11.36
N PHE A 26 -6.34 8.65 -10.25
CA PHE A 26 -5.63 7.75 -9.35
C PHE A 26 -5.69 6.33 -9.89
N ARG A 27 -4.52 5.79 -10.28
CA ARG A 27 -4.45 4.43 -10.81
C ARG A 27 -4.29 3.38 -9.71
N LEU A 28 -3.32 3.58 -8.82
CA LEU A 28 -2.99 2.63 -7.76
C LEU A 28 -2.21 3.34 -6.64
N GLY A 29 -2.48 2.99 -5.38
CA GLY A 29 -1.63 3.34 -4.23
C GLY A 29 -0.94 2.10 -3.69
N VAL A 30 0.37 2.20 -3.50
CA VAL A 30 1.20 1.09 -3.02
C VAL A 30 1.87 1.48 -1.71
N VAL A 31 1.79 0.62 -0.70
CA VAL A 31 2.60 0.70 0.51
C VAL A 31 3.62 -0.43 0.49
N LEU A 32 4.90 -0.10 0.59
CA LEU A 32 5.95 -1.10 0.67
C LEU A 32 6.15 -1.54 2.11
N TYR A 33 6.25 -2.85 2.33
CA TYR A 33 6.43 -3.42 3.66
C TYR A 33 7.39 -4.61 3.66
N THR A 34 7.76 -5.08 4.86
CA THR A 34 8.80 -6.10 5.07
C THR A 34 8.25 -7.53 5.16
N GLY A 35 6.98 -7.76 4.82
CA GLY A 35 6.43 -9.12 4.72
C GLY A 35 6.76 -9.79 3.40
N LYS A 36 6.03 -10.87 3.11
CA LYS A 36 6.36 -11.80 2.02
C LYS A 36 5.34 -11.85 0.89
N ALA A 37 4.17 -11.23 1.06
CA ALA A 37 3.06 -11.37 0.11
C ALA A 37 2.45 -10.02 -0.27
N ALA A 38 1.87 -9.91 -1.46
CA ALA A 38 1.01 -8.78 -1.77
C ALA A 38 -0.29 -8.89 -0.96
N LEU A 39 -0.74 -7.80 -0.33
CA LEU A 39 -1.98 -7.75 0.44
C LEU A 39 -2.88 -6.66 -0.14
N PRO A 40 -4.09 -6.97 -0.63
CA PRO A 40 -5.03 -5.95 -1.12
C PRO A 40 -5.63 -5.14 0.04
N PHE A 41 -5.78 -3.83 -0.14
CA PHE A 41 -6.27 -2.89 0.88
C PHE A 41 -7.40 -1.98 0.36
N GLY A 42 -8.50 -2.60 -0.11
CA GLY A 42 -9.64 -1.87 -0.66
C GLY A 42 -9.42 -1.39 -2.09
N ASP A 43 -10.28 -0.49 -2.58
CA ASP A 43 -10.25 -0.06 -3.99
C ASP A 43 -8.93 0.62 -4.37
N ARG A 44 -8.23 0.03 -5.34
CA ARG A 44 -6.97 0.52 -5.94
C ARG A 44 -5.86 0.79 -4.92
N LEU A 45 -5.78 0.00 -3.86
CA LEU A 45 -4.75 0.10 -2.83
C LEU A 45 -4.19 -1.28 -2.50
N VAL A 46 -2.86 -1.38 -2.39
CA VAL A 46 -2.16 -2.65 -2.14
C VAL A 46 -0.93 -2.44 -1.26
N ALA A 47 -0.65 -3.38 -0.37
CA ALA A 47 0.66 -3.51 0.26
C ALA A 47 1.51 -4.48 -0.54
N LEU A 48 2.71 -4.08 -0.94
CA LEU A 48 3.65 -4.93 -1.66
C LEU A 48 4.91 -5.17 -0.81
N PRO A 49 5.48 -6.39 -0.82
CA PRO A 49 6.74 -6.63 -0.15
C PRO A 49 7.83 -5.85 -0.88
N TYR A 50 8.78 -5.26 -0.14
CA TYR A 50 9.89 -4.51 -0.75
C TYR A 50 10.70 -5.34 -1.75
N SER A 51 10.74 -6.67 -1.57
CA SER A 51 11.40 -7.60 -2.48
C SER A 51 10.79 -7.61 -3.89
N ALA A 52 9.53 -7.20 -4.06
CA ALA A 52 8.88 -7.12 -5.36
C ALA A 52 9.47 -6.05 -6.28
N LEU A 53 10.28 -5.13 -5.77
CA LEU A 53 10.95 -4.09 -6.57
C LEU A 53 12.16 -4.60 -7.36
N TRP A 54 12.70 -5.76 -6.99
CA TRP A 54 13.97 -6.27 -7.51
C TRP A 54 13.80 -7.61 -8.26
N THR A 55 12.64 -7.78 -8.88
CA THR A 55 12.32 -8.95 -9.73
C THR A 55 12.61 -8.61 -11.18
#